data_AF-X0X5S0-F1
#
_entry.id   AF-X0X5S0-F1
#
_cell.length_a   1.000
_cell.length_b   1.000
_cell.length_c   1.000
_cell.angle_alpha   90.00
_cell.angle_beta   90.00
_cell.angle_gamma   90.00
#
_symmetry.space_group_name_H-M   'P 1'
#
loop_
_entity.id
_entity.type
_entity.pdbx_description
1 polymer ?
#
loop_
_entity_poly.entity_id
_entity_poly.type
_entity_poly.pdbx_seq_one_letter_code
_entity_poly.pdbx_strand_id
1 'polypeptide(L)'
;LQASGAGPDTESNGRTLAHAPWDLLIVDECHHFAPQSGRRASQRTRMLREIRFLFEHRIFASATPHNGKTVCFTGLLELLDPIRFQMTVEMDKKDKAHLAEVRIRRLKEEINQQSFRPPFAEQLPPVELPIKVSAQESALYDALREYRKHGQAALARASAKERWLGQFIYSLLTKRLLSCPYAFARTWWRHVEEETAEPEPRSLFDMARVSAERAEEQTKSDDERSLLEEDAARYSGAYFRTQGRSIEDLQGRVKKALESLGY
;
A
#
# COMPACT_ATOMS: atom_id res chain seq x y z
N LEU A 1 -19.05 -17.62 14.92
CA LEU A 1 -18.64 -17.84 16.32
C LEU A 1 -19.91 -17.85 17.15
N GLN A 2 -20.37 -19.05 17.52
CA GLN A 2 -21.58 -19.25 18.32
C GLN A 2 -21.31 -18.76 19.75
N ALA A 3 -22.08 -17.78 20.20
CA ALA A 3 -22.15 -17.43 21.62
C ALA A 3 -22.91 -18.56 22.33
N SER A 4 -22.21 -19.29 23.18
CA SER A 4 -22.77 -20.30 24.07
C SER A 4 -22.83 -19.71 25.48
N GLY A 5 -24.01 -19.82 26.12
CA GLY A 5 -24.17 -19.57 27.55
C GLY A 5 -25.27 -18.58 27.92
N ALA A 6 -26.53 -18.95 27.74
CA ALA A 6 -27.64 -18.39 28.51
C ALA A 6 -28.45 -19.56 29.08
N GLY A 7 -28.34 -19.81 30.39
CA GLY A 7 -29.22 -20.71 31.12
C GLY A 7 -30.62 -20.09 31.29
N PRO A 8 -31.64 -20.89 31.63
CA PRO A 8 -33.00 -20.40 31.72
C PRO A 8 -33.26 -19.70 33.06
N ASP A 9 -34.21 -18.77 33.02
CA ASP A 9 -34.94 -18.16 34.12
C ASP A 9 -34.29 -16.98 34.85
N THR A 10 -34.73 -15.78 34.47
CA THR A 10 -35.39 -14.86 35.41
C THR A 10 -36.21 -13.84 34.62
N GLU A 11 -37.52 -13.78 34.89
CA GLU A 11 -38.37 -12.67 34.49
C GLU A 11 -37.83 -11.38 35.11
N SER A 12 -37.38 -10.44 34.28
CA SER A 12 -37.29 -9.03 34.69
C SER A 12 -37.73 -8.14 33.54
N ASN A 13 -38.67 -7.27 33.85
CA ASN A 13 -39.30 -6.30 32.98
C ASN A 13 -38.33 -5.13 32.73
N GLY A 14 -37.22 -5.41 32.05
CA GLY A 14 -36.20 -4.44 31.69
C GLY A 14 -36.07 -4.34 30.18
N ARG A 15 -36.16 -3.14 29.62
CA ARG A 15 -35.74 -2.88 28.24
C ARG A 15 -34.35 -3.52 28.06
N THR A 16 -34.26 -4.58 27.26
CA THR A 16 -32.99 -5.12 26.80
C THR A 16 -32.35 -4.01 25.97
N LEU A 17 -31.54 -3.17 26.63
CA LEU A 17 -30.66 -2.25 25.94
C LEU A 17 -29.86 -3.12 24.98
N ALA A 18 -29.94 -2.80 23.69
CA ALA A 18 -29.18 -3.49 22.67
C ALA A 18 -27.70 -3.17 22.90
N HIS A 19 -27.07 -3.91 23.80
CA HIS A 19 -25.66 -3.79 24.06
C HIS A 19 -24.89 -4.36 22.87
N ALA A 20 -23.85 -3.65 22.47
CA ALA A 20 -22.90 -4.20 21.52
C ALA A 20 -22.28 -5.48 22.12
N PRO A 21 -22.00 -6.52 21.31
CA PRO A 21 -21.45 -7.77 21.82
C PRO A 21 -20.02 -7.62 22.41
N TRP A 22 -19.36 -6.49 22.17
CA TRP A 22 -18.03 -6.17 22.69
C TRP A 22 -17.96 -4.72 23.19
N ASP A 23 -17.15 -4.49 24.22
CA ASP A 23 -17.04 -3.14 24.83
C ASP A 23 -16.14 -2.20 24.04
N LEU A 24 -14.95 -2.65 23.61
CA LEU A 24 -13.91 -1.76 23.07
C LEU A 24 -13.19 -2.34 21.84
N LEU A 25 -13.14 -1.55 20.78
CA LEU A 25 -12.30 -1.79 19.60
C LEU A 25 -11.07 -0.87 19.63
N ILE A 26 -9.88 -1.45 19.57
CA ILE A 26 -8.63 -0.71 19.36
C ILE A 26 -8.11 -1.03 17.97
N VAL A 27 -7.90 0.00 17.15
CA VAL A 27 -7.29 -0.12 15.83
C VAL A 27 -5.95 0.61 15.85
N ASP A 28 -4.88 -0.16 15.94
CA ASP A 28 -3.52 0.36 15.77
C ASP A 28 -3.18 0.53 14.29
N GLU A 29 -2.29 1.49 14.01
CA GLU A 29 -1.98 1.96 12.65
C GLU A 29 -3.22 2.14 11.77
N CYS A 30 -4.22 2.83 12.33
CA CYS A 30 -5.56 2.97 11.74
C CYS A 30 -5.56 3.58 10.33
N HIS A 31 -4.47 4.24 9.94
CA HIS A 31 -4.25 4.76 8.60
C HIS A 31 -4.29 3.66 7.51
N HIS A 32 -4.01 2.40 7.85
CA HIS A 32 -4.17 1.25 6.94
C HIS A 32 -5.63 0.91 6.60
N PHE A 33 -6.58 1.38 7.40
CA PHE A 33 -8.02 1.14 7.22
C PHE A 33 -8.74 2.31 6.55
N ALA A 34 -8.05 3.45 6.40
CA ALA A 34 -8.59 4.66 5.80
C ALA A 34 -9.17 4.38 4.39
N PRO A 35 -10.40 4.84 4.10
CA PRO A 35 -10.97 4.72 2.76
C PRO A 35 -10.07 5.40 1.73
N GLN A 36 -9.82 4.72 0.60
CA GLN A 36 -9.05 5.31 -0.50
C GLN A 36 -9.96 6.19 -1.37
N SER A 37 -9.38 7.24 -1.97
CA SER A 37 -10.04 8.07 -2.97
C SER A 37 -10.27 7.26 -4.26
N GLY A 38 -11.37 6.51 -4.36
CA GLY A 38 -11.69 5.64 -5.49
C GLY A 38 -13.00 4.86 -5.31
N ARG A 39 -13.43 4.14 -6.35
CA ARG A 39 -14.74 3.45 -6.35
C ARG A 39 -14.82 2.23 -5.43
N ARG A 40 -13.70 1.61 -5.06
CA ARG A 40 -13.69 0.35 -4.29
C ARG A 40 -12.94 0.52 -2.98
N ALA A 41 -13.65 0.39 -1.86
CA ALA A 41 -13.04 0.30 -0.53
C ALA A 41 -12.18 -0.97 -0.42
N SER A 42 -11.02 -0.86 0.25
CA SER A 42 -10.14 -2.00 0.54
C SER A 42 -10.86 -3.05 1.40
N GLN A 43 -10.37 -4.29 1.41
CA GLN A 43 -10.93 -5.34 2.27
C GLN A 43 -10.88 -4.93 3.76
N ARG A 44 -9.76 -4.32 4.19
CA ARG A 44 -9.60 -3.79 5.55
C ARG A 44 -10.64 -2.73 5.88
N THR A 45 -10.83 -1.75 4.99
CA THR A 45 -11.85 -0.70 5.16
C THR A 45 -13.24 -1.30 5.27
N ARG A 46 -13.58 -2.31 4.45
CA ARG A 46 -14.89 -2.99 4.49
C ARG A 46 -15.08 -3.75 5.80
N MET A 47 -14.09 -4.55 6.19
CA MET A 47 -14.09 -5.27 7.45
C MET A 47 -14.32 -4.30 8.61
N LEU A 48 -13.57 -3.19 8.68
CA LEU A 48 -13.74 -2.21 9.75
C LEU A 48 -15.12 -1.54 9.74
N ARG A 49 -15.68 -1.25 8.56
CA ARG A 49 -17.05 -0.71 8.41
C ARG A 49 -18.11 -1.63 9.00
N GLU A 50 -17.92 -2.94 8.86
CA GLU A 50 -18.85 -3.95 9.35
C GLU A 50 -18.68 -4.19 10.84
N ILE A 51 -17.45 -4.47 11.30
CA ILE A 51 -17.22 -4.89 12.68
C ILE A 51 -17.36 -3.73 13.68
N ARG A 52 -17.15 -2.46 13.27
CA ARG A 52 -17.16 -1.33 14.22
C ARG A 52 -18.47 -1.20 15.01
N PHE A 53 -19.61 -1.64 14.45
CA PHE A 53 -20.91 -1.57 15.10
C PHE A 53 -21.13 -2.69 16.13
N LEU A 54 -20.24 -3.67 16.16
CA LEU A 54 -20.20 -4.72 17.18
C LEU A 54 -19.51 -4.26 18.47
N PHE A 55 -19.01 -3.02 18.51
CA PHE A 55 -18.30 -2.44 19.66
C PHE A 55 -18.95 -1.14 20.12
N GLU A 56 -19.06 -0.97 21.44
CA GLU A 56 -19.59 0.25 22.06
C GLU A 56 -18.59 1.41 21.98
N HIS A 57 -17.32 1.14 22.29
CA HIS A 57 -16.23 2.11 22.28
C HIS A 57 -15.20 1.81 21.20
N ARG A 58 -14.54 2.86 20.68
CA ARG A 58 -13.53 2.75 19.64
C ARG A 58 -12.36 3.68 19.92
N ILE A 59 -11.13 3.17 19.80
CA ILE A 59 -9.89 3.95 19.87
C ILE A 59 -9.08 3.67 18.61
N PHE A 60 -8.80 4.72 17.86
CA PHE A 60 -7.93 4.65 16.69
C PHE A 60 -6.58 5.25 17.05
N ALA A 61 -5.52 4.45 16.90
CA ALA A 61 -4.14 4.86 17.13
C ALA A 61 -3.38 4.92 15.80
N SER A 62 -2.59 5.98 15.62
CA SER A 62 -1.68 6.13 14.49
C SER A 62 -0.72 7.29 14.76
N ALA A 63 0.56 7.11 14.43
CA ALA A 63 1.52 8.20 14.44
C ALA A 63 1.25 9.21 13.29
N THR A 64 0.69 8.72 12.17
CA THR A 64 0.48 9.48 10.94
C THR A 64 -0.89 9.14 10.33
N PRO A 65 -1.99 9.77 10.80
CA PRO A 65 -3.34 9.34 10.44
C PRO A 65 -3.76 9.72 9.02
N HIS A 66 -2.96 10.49 8.27
CA HIS A 66 -3.30 10.93 6.91
C HIS A 66 -2.15 10.69 5.92
N ASN A 67 -2.52 10.36 4.68
CA ASN A 67 -1.63 10.18 3.52
C ASN A 67 -1.52 11.47 2.67
N GLY A 68 -1.80 12.64 3.27
CA GLY A 68 -1.91 13.92 2.57
C GLY A 68 -3.24 14.18 1.85
N LYS A 69 -4.18 13.22 1.81
CA LYS A 69 -5.52 13.41 1.22
C LYS A 69 -6.58 13.60 2.30
N THR A 70 -7.20 14.79 2.32
CA THR A 70 -8.28 15.12 3.28
C THR A 70 -9.42 14.11 3.25
N VAL A 71 -9.86 13.68 2.06
CA VAL A 71 -10.96 12.72 1.90
C VAL A 71 -10.68 11.35 2.55
N CYS A 72 -9.41 10.92 2.58
CA CYS A 72 -9.05 9.65 3.24
C CYS A 72 -9.08 9.82 4.77
N PHE A 73 -8.64 10.97 5.27
CA PHE A 73 -8.62 11.29 6.68
C PHE A 73 -10.03 11.50 7.25
N THR A 74 -10.88 12.28 6.59
CA THR A 74 -12.29 12.47 7.00
C THR A 74 -13.06 11.16 6.92
N GLY A 75 -12.79 10.32 5.91
CA GLY A 75 -13.32 8.96 5.85
C GLY A 75 -12.87 8.07 7.02
N LEU A 76 -11.64 8.23 7.53
CA LEU A 76 -11.17 7.53 8.72
C LEU A 76 -11.87 8.04 10.00
N LEU A 77 -12.12 9.35 10.10
CA LEU A 77 -12.90 9.93 11.21
C LEU A 77 -14.37 9.48 11.17
N GLU A 78 -14.96 9.37 9.98
CA GLU A 78 -16.29 8.77 9.80
C GLU A 78 -16.30 7.29 10.24
N LEU A 79 -15.19 6.56 10.05
CA LEU A 79 -15.06 5.19 10.57
C LEU A 79 -15.10 5.14 12.10
N LEU A 80 -14.46 6.10 12.76
CA LEU A 80 -14.42 6.24 14.21
C LEU A 80 -15.79 6.65 14.78
N ASP A 81 -16.34 7.76 14.29
CA ASP A 81 -17.59 8.36 14.74
C ASP A 81 -18.40 8.90 13.54
N PRO A 82 -19.32 8.09 12.98
CA PRO A 82 -20.13 8.49 11.83
C PRO A 82 -21.22 9.53 12.17
N ILE A 83 -21.43 9.86 13.45
CA ILE A 83 -22.39 10.90 13.87
C ILE A 83 -21.72 12.27 13.77
N ARG A 84 -20.45 12.37 14.18
CA ARG A 84 -19.69 13.64 14.18
C ARG A 84 -19.05 13.98 12.85
N PHE A 85 -18.66 12.99 12.05
CA PHE A 85 -17.82 13.16 10.87
C PHE A 85 -18.42 12.49 9.64
N GLN A 86 -18.15 13.08 8.48
CA GLN A 86 -18.50 12.54 7.17
C GLN A 86 -17.28 12.59 6.25
N MET A 87 -17.20 11.66 5.30
CA MET A 87 -16.15 11.67 4.28
C MET A 87 -16.31 12.84 3.32
N THR A 88 -15.56 13.91 3.55
CA THR A 88 -15.56 15.16 2.77
C THR A 88 -14.18 15.48 2.20
N VAL A 89 -14.13 16.26 1.12
CA VAL A 89 -12.88 16.71 0.49
C VAL A 89 -12.19 17.84 1.26
N GLU A 90 -12.93 18.55 2.10
CA GLU A 90 -12.45 19.64 2.95
C GLU A 90 -13.10 19.56 4.33
N MET A 91 -12.40 20.06 5.36
CA MET A 91 -12.92 20.16 6.72
C MET A 91 -13.30 21.60 7.02
N ASP A 92 -14.56 21.81 7.39
CA ASP A 92 -15.05 23.12 7.78
C ASP A 92 -14.61 23.49 9.23
N LYS A 93 -15.08 24.63 9.74
CA LYS A 93 -14.75 25.06 11.12
C LYS A 93 -15.34 24.12 12.17
N LYS A 94 -16.52 23.55 11.92
CA LYS A 94 -17.22 22.64 12.83
C LYS A 94 -16.50 21.29 12.90
N ASP A 95 -16.09 20.75 11.75
CA ASP A 95 -15.30 19.51 11.67
C ASP A 95 -13.99 19.63 12.46
N LYS A 96 -13.31 20.79 12.35
CA LYS A 96 -12.08 21.06 13.09
C LYS A 96 -12.31 21.16 14.60
N ALA A 97 -13.43 21.76 15.02
CA ALA A 97 -13.81 21.81 16.43
C ALA A 97 -14.12 20.40 16.97
N HIS A 98 -14.93 19.62 16.28
CA HIS A 98 -15.20 18.22 16.64
C HIS A 98 -13.91 17.39 16.70
N LEU A 99 -12.99 17.58 15.76
CA LEU A 99 -11.70 16.89 15.77
C LEU A 99 -10.89 17.23 17.02
N ALA A 100 -10.89 18.48 17.46
CA ALA A 100 -10.16 18.91 18.65
C ALA A 100 -10.69 18.25 19.94
N GLU A 101 -11.98 17.90 20.00
CA GLU A 101 -12.58 17.21 21.15
C GLU A 101 -12.20 15.74 21.24
N VAL A 102 -12.02 15.07 20.10
CA VAL A 102 -11.80 13.61 20.04
C VAL A 102 -10.33 13.22 19.84
N ARG A 103 -9.49 14.15 19.37
CA ARG A 103 -8.09 13.89 19.04
C ARG A 103 -7.19 14.22 20.21
N ILE A 104 -6.46 13.21 20.69
CA ILE A 104 -5.33 13.39 21.60
C ILE A 104 -4.03 13.27 20.80
N ARG A 105 -3.25 14.36 20.74
CA ARG A 105 -1.91 14.38 20.13
C ARG A 105 -0.98 15.19 21.03
N ARG A 106 0.20 14.65 21.30
CA ARG A 106 1.26 15.30 22.08
C ARG A 106 2.56 15.26 21.28
N LEU A 107 3.25 16.39 21.21
CA LEU A 107 4.55 16.53 20.55
C LEU A 107 5.67 16.34 21.58
N LYS A 108 6.83 15.85 21.12
CA LYS A 108 8.01 15.70 21.99
C LYS A 108 8.45 17.03 22.61
N GLU A 109 8.34 18.11 21.84
CA GLU A 109 8.65 19.47 22.31
C GLU A 109 7.72 19.92 23.44
N GLU A 110 6.41 19.64 23.35
CA GLU A 110 5.43 19.94 24.40
C GLU A 110 5.76 19.17 25.70
N ILE A 111 6.19 17.90 25.57
CA ILE A 111 6.63 17.09 26.72
C ILE A 111 7.89 17.67 27.35
N ASN A 112 8.86 18.10 26.54
CA ASN A 112 10.09 18.73 27.02
C ASN A 112 9.79 20.01 27.80
N GLN A 113 8.88 20.87 27.29
CA GLN A 113 8.50 22.13 27.95
C GLN A 113 7.82 21.92 29.32
N GLN A 114 7.15 20.78 29.52
CA GLN A 114 6.45 20.45 30.78
C GLN A 114 7.33 19.65 31.76
N SER A 115 8.54 19.27 31.37
CA SER A 115 9.40 18.37 32.14
C SER A 115 10.55 19.13 32.82
N PHE A 116 10.73 18.95 34.13
CA PHE A 116 11.91 19.46 34.84
C PHE A 116 13.23 18.89 34.30
N ARG A 117 13.18 17.66 33.79
CA ARG A 117 14.28 17.00 33.09
C ARG A 117 13.76 16.52 31.73
N PRO A 118 13.95 17.31 30.65
CA PRO A 118 13.46 16.98 29.31
C PRO A 118 13.98 15.61 28.84
N PRO A 119 13.09 14.66 28.49
CA PRO A 119 13.49 13.31 28.08
C PRO A 119 13.91 13.22 26.61
N PHE A 120 13.58 14.20 25.77
CA PHE A 120 13.90 14.19 24.34
C PHE A 120 14.96 15.23 24.00
N ALA A 121 15.86 14.90 23.07
CA ALA A 121 16.84 15.84 22.54
C ALA A 121 16.18 16.92 21.67
N GLU A 122 16.84 18.07 21.56
CA GLU A 122 16.46 19.12 20.61
C GLU A 122 16.64 18.63 19.17
N GLN A 123 15.63 18.87 18.34
CA GLN A 123 15.69 18.51 16.92
C GLN A 123 16.38 19.63 16.15
N LEU A 124 17.60 19.36 15.67
CA LEU A 124 18.29 20.29 14.77
C LEU A 124 17.56 20.37 13.41
N PRO A 125 17.64 21.52 12.71
CA PRO A 125 17.13 21.63 11.36
C PRO A 125 17.73 20.55 10.44
N PRO A 126 16.95 19.97 9.52
CA PRO A 126 17.46 19.00 8.57
C PRO A 126 18.53 19.64 7.69
N VAL A 127 19.65 18.95 7.51
CA VAL A 127 20.73 19.35 6.61
C VAL A 127 20.59 18.60 5.29
N GLU A 128 20.49 19.32 4.19
CA GLU A 128 20.45 18.72 2.86
C GLU A 128 21.82 18.15 2.49
N LEU A 129 21.83 16.90 2.00
CA LEU A 129 23.01 16.25 1.45
C LEU A 129 22.83 16.13 -0.08
N PRO A 130 23.44 17.02 -0.88
CA PRO A 130 23.31 16.94 -2.32
C PRO A 130 24.11 15.73 -2.85
N ILE A 131 23.40 14.80 -3.48
CA ILE A 131 24.00 13.63 -4.13
C ILE A 131 23.98 13.86 -5.64
N LYS A 132 25.12 13.67 -6.30
CA LYS A 132 25.23 13.70 -7.76
C LYS A 132 25.06 12.30 -8.31
N VAL A 133 24.07 12.12 -9.17
CA VAL A 133 23.87 10.87 -9.92
C VAL A 133 24.92 10.80 -11.02
N SER A 134 25.59 9.66 -11.15
CA SER A 134 26.56 9.43 -12.22
C SER A 134 25.88 9.35 -13.59
N ALA A 135 26.66 9.55 -14.66
CA ALA A 135 26.13 9.42 -16.02
C ALA A 135 25.58 8.01 -16.31
N GLN A 136 26.21 6.98 -15.73
CA GLN A 136 25.79 5.57 -15.87
C GLN A 136 24.46 5.30 -15.14
N GLU A 137 24.30 5.79 -13.92
CA GLU A 137 23.04 5.70 -13.18
C GLU A 137 21.92 6.46 -13.90
N SER A 138 22.20 7.68 -14.38
CA SER A 138 21.22 8.46 -15.16
C SER A 138 20.78 7.70 -16.41
N ALA A 139 21.72 7.09 -17.14
CA ALA A 139 21.41 6.29 -18.32
C ALA A 139 20.51 5.10 -18.00
N LEU A 140 20.69 4.45 -16.83
CA LEU A 140 19.83 3.37 -16.37
C LEU A 140 18.39 3.85 -16.09
N TYR A 141 18.24 4.99 -15.40
CA TYR A 141 16.92 5.60 -15.16
C TYR A 141 16.21 5.96 -16.46
N ASP A 142 16.92 6.53 -17.43
CA ASP A 142 16.35 6.91 -18.71
C ASP A 142 15.97 5.68 -19.56
N ALA A 143 16.81 4.65 -19.58
CA ALA A 143 16.51 3.40 -20.26
C ALA A 143 15.24 2.73 -19.69
N LEU A 144 15.11 2.65 -18.35
CA LEU A 144 13.89 2.10 -17.73
C LEU A 144 12.66 2.98 -18.00
N ARG A 145 12.83 4.30 -17.98
CA ARG A 145 11.73 5.25 -18.27
C ARG A 145 11.17 5.04 -19.65
N GLU A 146 12.02 4.88 -20.66
CA GLU A 146 11.60 4.63 -22.03
C GLU A 146 10.99 3.25 -22.21
N TYR A 147 11.62 2.21 -21.65
CA TYR A 147 11.07 0.85 -21.62
C TYR A 147 9.63 0.83 -21.07
N ARG A 148 9.41 1.47 -19.91
CA ARG A 148 8.08 1.60 -19.30
C ARG A 148 7.11 2.36 -20.19
N LYS A 149 7.53 3.50 -20.75
CA LYS A 149 6.66 4.36 -21.57
C LYS A 149 6.10 3.60 -22.76
N HIS A 150 6.97 2.89 -23.49
CA HIS A 150 6.53 2.11 -24.64
C HIS A 150 5.74 0.86 -24.23
N GLY A 151 6.15 0.18 -23.17
CA GLY A 151 5.45 -0.97 -22.63
C GLY A 151 4.02 -0.64 -22.17
N GLN A 152 3.80 0.53 -21.55
CA GLN A 152 2.47 1.02 -21.21
C GLN A 152 1.64 1.37 -22.46
N ALA A 153 2.26 1.98 -23.47
CA ALA A 153 1.59 2.27 -24.74
C ALA A 153 1.12 1.00 -25.46
N ALA A 154 1.93 -0.07 -25.44
CA ALA A 154 1.57 -1.36 -26.02
C ALA A 154 0.34 -2.00 -25.34
N LEU A 155 0.06 -1.65 -24.08
CA LEU A 155 -1.10 -2.14 -23.32
C LEU A 155 -2.35 -1.27 -23.47
N ALA A 156 -2.31 -0.19 -24.25
CA ALA A 156 -3.45 0.74 -24.37
C ALA A 156 -4.75 0.06 -24.87
N ARG A 157 -4.62 -0.96 -25.72
CA ARG A 157 -5.75 -1.77 -26.25
C ARG A 157 -5.96 -3.10 -25.52
N ALA A 158 -5.19 -3.37 -24.47
CA ALA A 158 -5.28 -4.62 -23.72
C ALA A 158 -6.46 -4.64 -22.75
N SER A 159 -6.83 -5.84 -22.27
CA SER A 159 -7.88 -6.01 -21.27
C SER A 159 -7.55 -5.25 -19.97
N ALA A 160 -8.56 -4.98 -19.14
CA ALA A 160 -8.35 -4.31 -17.86
C ALA A 160 -7.37 -5.06 -16.95
N LYS A 161 -7.40 -6.41 -16.98
CA LYS A 161 -6.50 -7.25 -16.19
C LYS A 161 -5.06 -7.18 -16.70
N GLU A 162 -4.84 -7.20 -18.02
CA GLU A 162 -3.50 -7.03 -18.61
C GLU A 162 -2.92 -5.64 -18.32
N ARG A 163 -3.74 -4.58 -18.43
CA ARG A 163 -3.30 -3.23 -18.08
C ARG A 163 -2.90 -3.10 -16.62
N TRP A 164 -3.67 -3.71 -15.72
CA TRP A 164 -3.34 -3.77 -14.30
C TRP A 164 -2.02 -4.50 -14.07
N LEU A 165 -1.84 -5.69 -14.67
CA LEU A 165 -0.60 -6.47 -14.54
C LEU A 165 0.62 -5.68 -15.05
N GLY A 166 0.51 -5.06 -16.22
CA GLY A 166 1.59 -4.20 -16.74
C GLY A 166 1.89 -3.02 -15.83
N GLN A 167 0.86 -2.35 -15.29
CA GLN A 167 1.05 -1.27 -14.34
C GLN A 167 1.76 -1.74 -13.06
N PHE A 168 1.41 -2.92 -12.54
CA PHE A 168 2.06 -3.53 -11.40
C PHE A 168 3.56 -3.76 -11.69
N ILE A 169 3.88 -4.43 -12.80
CA ILE A 169 5.27 -4.79 -13.16
C ILE A 169 6.13 -3.56 -13.42
N TYR A 170 5.65 -2.57 -14.17
CA TYR A 170 6.43 -1.35 -14.37
C TYR A 170 6.60 -0.53 -13.08
N SER A 171 5.62 -0.58 -12.17
CA SER A 171 5.74 0.04 -10.86
C SER A 171 6.75 -0.71 -9.99
N LEU A 172 6.76 -2.04 -10.03
CA LEU A 172 7.73 -2.89 -9.34
C LEU A 172 9.15 -2.60 -9.82
N LEU A 173 9.41 -2.63 -11.13
CA LEU A 173 10.72 -2.30 -11.70
C LEU A 173 11.18 -0.90 -11.31
N THR A 174 10.28 0.09 -11.34
CA THR A 174 10.59 1.46 -10.89
C THR A 174 10.94 1.50 -9.40
N LYS A 175 10.17 0.83 -8.53
CA LYS A 175 10.44 0.76 -7.08
C LYS A 175 11.79 0.11 -6.78
N ARG A 176 12.14 -0.96 -7.50
CA ARG A 176 13.41 -1.66 -7.34
C ARG A 176 14.59 -0.77 -7.74
N LEU A 177 14.47 -0.01 -8.83
CA LEU A 177 15.49 0.98 -9.22
C LEU A 177 15.62 2.16 -8.26
N LEU A 178 14.51 2.63 -7.68
CA LEU A 178 14.55 3.66 -6.64
C LEU A 178 15.15 3.17 -5.33
N SER A 179 15.19 1.85 -5.10
CA SER A 179 15.87 1.25 -3.96
C SER A 179 17.39 1.22 -4.18
N CYS A 180 17.85 0.46 -5.18
CA CYS A 180 19.25 0.50 -5.64
C CYS A 180 19.42 -0.24 -6.99
N PRO A 181 20.52 0.02 -7.73
CA PRO A 181 20.83 -0.71 -8.97
C PRO A 181 20.87 -2.23 -8.82
N TYR A 182 21.40 -2.76 -7.70
CA TYR A 182 21.42 -4.21 -7.42
C TYR A 182 20.02 -4.82 -7.29
N ALA A 183 19.13 -4.17 -6.53
CA ALA A 183 17.74 -4.62 -6.37
C ALA A 183 17.00 -4.60 -7.71
N PHE A 184 17.26 -3.58 -8.54
CA PHE A 184 16.73 -3.53 -9.89
C PHE A 184 17.28 -4.66 -10.77
N ALA A 185 18.60 -4.88 -10.79
CA ALA A 185 19.23 -5.92 -11.58
C ALA A 185 18.64 -7.31 -11.27
N ARG A 186 18.50 -7.66 -9.99
CA ARG A 186 17.86 -8.91 -9.56
C ARG A 186 16.47 -9.12 -10.18
N THR A 187 15.61 -8.10 -10.09
CA THR A 187 14.25 -8.19 -10.64
C THR A 187 14.24 -8.11 -12.17
N TRP A 188 15.11 -7.30 -12.77
CA TRP A 188 15.23 -7.14 -14.22
C TRP A 188 15.65 -8.44 -14.89
N TRP A 189 16.66 -9.12 -14.34
CA TRP A 189 17.13 -10.37 -14.89
C TRP A 189 16.07 -11.46 -14.85
N ARG A 190 15.29 -11.54 -13.76
CA ARG A 190 14.09 -12.39 -13.71
C ARG A 190 13.07 -12.03 -14.79
N HIS A 191 12.85 -10.73 -15.02
CA HIS A 191 11.90 -10.25 -16.02
C HIS A 191 12.30 -10.62 -17.46
N VAL A 192 13.58 -10.59 -17.78
CA VAL A 192 14.08 -10.95 -19.13
C VAL A 192 14.51 -12.41 -19.26
N GLU A 193 14.53 -13.17 -18.16
CA GLU A 193 14.89 -14.60 -18.12
C GLU A 193 14.05 -15.39 -19.12
N GLU A 194 14.70 -16.09 -20.05
CA GLU A 194 14.05 -16.98 -21.00
C GLU A 194 13.60 -18.26 -20.29
N GLU A 195 12.34 -18.66 -20.51
CA GLU A 195 11.80 -19.87 -19.90
C GLU A 195 12.07 -21.05 -20.84
N THR A 196 12.84 -22.03 -20.38
CA THR A 196 13.27 -23.18 -21.21
C THR A 196 12.15 -24.15 -21.55
N ALA A 197 11.02 -24.06 -20.87
CA ALA A 197 9.79 -24.77 -21.19
C ALA A 197 8.71 -23.71 -21.36
N GLU A 198 7.96 -23.73 -22.46
CA GLU A 198 6.90 -22.76 -22.74
C GLU A 198 5.56 -23.26 -22.18
N PRO A 199 5.16 -22.87 -20.95
CA PRO A 199 3.77 -23.01 -20.56
C PRO A 199 2.88 -22.17 -21.48
N GLU A 200 1.67 -22.68 -21.75
CA GLU A 200 0.65 -21.99 -22.54
C GLU A 200 0.49 -20.50 -22.10
N PRO A 201 0.36 -19.53 -23.01
CA PRO A 201 0.32 -18.09 -22.67
C PRO A 201 -0.75 -17.71 -21.63
N ARG A 202 -1.87 -18.43 -21.59
CA ARG A 202 -2.92 -18.24 -20.56
C ARG A 202 -2.43 -18.64 -19.16
N SER A 203 -1.63 -19.71 -19.07
CA SER A 203 -1.02 -20.16 -17.81
C SER A 203 -0.03 -19.12 -17.29
N LEU A 204 0.82 -18.55 -18.16
CA LEU A 204 1.76 -17.48 -17.81
C LEU A 204 1.05 -16.24 -17.26
N PHE A 205 0.00 -15.80 -17.94
CA PHE A 205 -0.77 -14.64 -17.49
C PHE A 205 -1.37 -14.86 -16.10
N ASP A 206 -1.97 -16.02 -15.86
CA ASP A 206 -2.58 -16.33 -14.58
C ASP A 206 -1.53 -16.47 -13.47
N MET A 207 -0.39 -17.11 -13.73
CA MET A 207 0.72 -17.20 -12.77
C MET A 207 1.28 -15.82 -12.41
N ALA A 208 1.50 -14.96 -13.42
CA ALA A 208 1.96 -13.59 -13.21
C ALA A 208 0.97 -12.77 -12.37
N ARG A 209 -0.32 -12.84 -12.73
CA ARG A 209 -1.39 -12.12 -12.04
C ARG A 209 -1.55 -12.60 -10.59
N VAL A 210 -1.58 -13.90 -10.35
CA VAL A 210 -1.74 -14.46 -8.99
C VAL A 210 -0.53 -14.10 -8.13
N SER A 211 0.68 -14.18 -8.66
CA SER A 211 1.89 -13.79 -7.91
C SER A 211 1.87 -12.30 -7.56
N ALA A 212 1.47 -11.45 -8.52
CA ALA A 212 1.31 -10.01 -8.30
C ALA A 212 0.24 -9.68 -7.25
N GLU A 213 -0.95 -10.31 -7.34
CA GLU A 213 -2.03 -10.11 -6.37
C GLU A 213 -1.59 -10.52 -4.96
N ARG A 214 -0.93 -11.68 -4.82
CA ARG A 214 -0.40 -12.15 -3.53
C ARG A 214 0.73 -11.26 -2.99
N ALA A 215 1.54 -10.67 -3.87
CA ALA A 215 2.57 -9.71 -3.48
C ALA A 215 2.00 -8.38 -2.98
N GLU A 216 0.86 -7.93 -3.52
CA GLU A 216 0.14 -6.74 -3.03
C GLU A 216 -0.65 -7.01 -1.74
N GLU A 217 -1.04 -8.27 -1.51
CA GLU A 217 -1.61 -8.71 -0.23
C GLU A 217 -0.56 -8.67 0.88
N GLN A 218 -1.02 -8.55 2.13
CA GLN A 218 -0.12 -8.53 3.29
C GLN A 218 0.45 -9.94 3.47
N THR A 219 1.65 -10.16 2.97
CA THR A 219 2.41 -11.40 3.15
C THR A 219 2.87 -11.53 4.60
N LYS A 220 3.23 -12.75 5.02
CA LYS A 220 3.66 -12.99 6.40
C LYS A 220 5.06 -12.44 6.67
N SER A 221 5.84 -12.20 5.62
CA SER A 221 7.20 -11.66 5.68
C SER A 221 7.57 -10.87 4.42
N ASP A 222 8.59 -10.02 4.55
CA ASP A 222 9.19 -9.28 3.42
C ASP A 222 9.89 -10.21 2.43
N ASP A 223 10.47 -11.31 2.91
CA ASP A 223 11.12 -12.33 2.06
C ASP A 223 10.11 -13.01 1.14
N GLU A 224 8.96 -13.44 1.71
CA GLU A 224 7.86 -14.04 0.94
C GLU A 224 7.36 -13.06 -0.13
N ARG A 225 7.21 -11.79 0.23
CA ARG A 225 6.81 -10.74 -0.73
C ARG A 225 7.84 -10.59 -1.84
N SER A 226 9.12 -10.57 -1.51
CA SER A 226 10.17 -10.40 -2.52
C SER A 226 10.20 -11.56 -3.51
N LEU A 227 9.97 -12.79 -3.04
CA LEU A 227 9.84 -13.97 -3.92
C LEU A 227 8.65 -13.84 -4.86
N LEU A 228 7.48 -13.46 -4.34
CA LEU A 228 6.27 -13.26 -5.17
C LEU A 228 6.44 -12.14 -6.20
N GLU A 229 7.13 -11.06 -5.84
CA GLU A 229 7.46 -9.96 -6.77
C GLU A 229 8.44 -10.43 -7.86
N GLU A 230 9.43 -11.25 -7.54
CA GLU A 230 10.35 -11.86 -8.52
C GLU A 230 9.62 -12.83 -9.47
N ASP A 231 8.75 -13.69 -8.94
CA ASP A 231 7.92 -14.60 -9.73
C ASP A 231 6.97 -13.83 -10.67
N ALA A 232 6.33 -12.78 -10.15
CA ALA A 232 5.49 -11.90 -10.96
C ALA A 232 6.30 -11.24 -12.10
N ALA A 233 7.52 -10.76 -11.81
CA ALA A 233 8.41 -10.20 -12.82
C ALA A 233 8.78 -11.21 -13.91
N ARG A 234 9.12 -12.45 -13.51
CA ARG A 234 9.44 -13.55 -14.41
C ARG A 234 8.28 -13.92 -15.33
N TYR A 235 7.14 -14.32 -14.76
CA TYR A 235 6.00 -14.79 -15.55
C TYR A 235 5.41 -13.70 -16.45
N SER A 236 5.42 -12.44 -15.99
CA SER A 236 4.95 -11.32 -16.81
C SER A 236 5.87 -11.02 -17.99
N GLY A 237 7.19 -11.12 -17.80
CA GLY A 237 8.16 -10.96 -18.88
C GLY A 237 8.00 -12.03 -19.95
N ALA A 238 7.88 -13.29 -19.53
CA ALA A 238 7.56 -14.41 -20.42
C ALA A 238 6.24 -14.17 -21.18
N TYR A 239 5.17 -13.81 -20.47
CA TYR A 239 3.88 -13.48 -21.08
C TYR A 239 3.99 -12.35 -22.12
N PHE A 240 4.65 -11.23 -21.80
CA PHE A 240 4.79 -10.11 -22.75
C PHE A 240 5.58 -10.47 -24.00
N ARG A 241 6.58 -11.38 -23.91
CA ARG A 241 7.27 -11.92 -25.08
C ARG A 241 6.33 -12.73 -25.98
N THR A 242 5.50 -13.63 -25.43
CA THR A 242 4.53 -14.41 -26.23
C THR A 242 3.54 -13.54 -27.01
N GLN A 243 3.27 -12.32 -26.52
CA GLN A 243 2.35 -11.39 -27.16
C GLN A 243 3.03 -10.50 -28.22
N GLY A 244 4.31 -10.68 -28.50
CA GLY A 244 5.09 -9.77 -29.36
C GLY A 244 5.15 -8.34 -28.80
N ARG A 245 4.93 -8.18 -27.49
CA ARG A 245 4.94 -6.89 -26.78
C ARG A 245 6.27 -6.61 -26.09
N SER A 246 7.24 -7.51 -26.24
CA SER A 246 8.63 -7.27 -25.88
C SER A 246 9.25 -6.27 -26.86
N ILE A 247 9.95 -5.27 -26.32
CA ILE A 247 10.66 -4.28 -27.12
C ILE A 247 12.14 -4.57 -26.94
N GLU A 248 12.63 -5.54 -27.70
CA GLU A 248 13.98 -6.10 -27.60
C GLU A 248 15.06 -5.00 -27.60
N ASP A 249 14.89 -3.97 -28.43
CA ASP A 249 15.78 -2.80 -28.46
C ASP A 249 15.84 -2.06 -27.11
N LEU A 250 14.69 -1.76 -26.50
CA LEU A 250 14.63 -1.08 -25.20
C LEU A 250 15.12 -1.98 -24.06
N GLN A 251 14.87 -3.29 -24.13
CA GLN A 251 15.45 -4.25 -23.19
C GLN A 251 16.98 -4.28 -23.29
N GLY A 252 17.52 -4.26 -24.51
CA GLY A 252 18.95 -4.18 -24.77
C GLY A 252 19.59 -2.91 -24.19
N ARG A 253 18.90 -1.77 -24.27
CA ARG A 253 19.36 -0.52 -23.66
C ARG A 253 19.43 -0.58 -22.13
N VAL A 254 18.43 -1.17 -21.48
CA VAL A 254 18.44 -1.38 -20.03
C VAL A 254 19.54 -2.36 -19.62
N LYS A 255 19.68 -3.47 -20.35
CA LYS A 255 20.76 -4.46 -20.14
C LYS A 255 22.14 -3.80 -20.22
N LYS A 256 22.42 -3.04 -21.27
CA LYS A 256 23.70 -2.35 -21.44
C LYS A 256 23.97 -1.35 -20.31
N ALA A 257 22.93 -0.66 -19.83
CA ALA A 257 23.07 0.27 -18.71
C ALA A 257 23.40 -0.45 -17.39
N LEU A 258 22.75 -1.59 -17.11
CA LEU A 258 23.05 -2.46 -15.97
C LEU A 258 24.50 -3.00 -16.02
N GLU A 259 24.90 -3.54 -17.17
CA GLU A 259 26.25 -4.07 -17.37
C GLU A 259 27.32 -2.98 -17.18
N SER A 260 27.03 -1.74 -17.60
CA SER A 260 27.93 -0.59 -17.40
C SER A 260 28.15 -0.21 -15.92
N LEU A 261 27.23 -0.64 -15.05
CA LEU A 261 27.29 -0.48 -13.60
C LEU A 261 27.81 -1.74 -12.89
N GLY A 262 28.14 -2.81 -13.64
CA GLY A 262 28.69 -4.06 -13.12
C GLY A 262 27.65 -5.09 -12.66
N TYR A 263 26.42 -5.03 -13.19
CA TYR A 263 25.32 -5.95 -12.85
C TYR A 263 24.84 -6.81 -14.03
#